data_AF-A0A926VBQ8-F1
#
_entry.id   AF-A0A926VBQ8-F1
#
_cell.length_a   1.000
_cell.length_b   1.000
_cell.length_c   1.000
_cell.angle_alpha   90.00
_cell.angle_beta   90.00
_cell.angle_gamma   90.00
#
_symmetry.space_group_name_H-M   'P 1'
#
loop_
_entity.id
_entity.type
_entity.pdbx_description
1 polymer ?
#
loop_
_entity_poly.entity_id
_entity_poly.type
_entity_poly.pdbx_seq_one_letter_code
_entity_poly.pdbx_strand_id
1 'polypeptide(L)'
;MTDLPCWLKGKAIAVAKVLIADGFCYCGEAEEFCVNQHLESVGDWLIGNWHYVIDAITDGALFSKDYNDSEDCDIDKEIERIQQLIAKAELDWDSCINEGQLSLF
;
A
#
# COMPACT_ATOMS: atom_id res chain seq x y z
N MET A 1 5.62 2.06 -16.88
CA MET A 1 4.26 1.59 -16.55
C MET A 1 4.49 0.29 -15.81
N THR A 2 4.29 0.28 -14.50
CA THR A 2 4.57 -0.91 -13.69
C THR A 2 3.36 -1.83 -13.81
N ASP A 3 3.52 -2.97 -14.47
CA ASP A 3 2.43 -3.94 -14.61
C ASP A 3 2.11 -4.52 -13.23
N LEU A 4 0.90 -4.24 -12.73
CA LEU A 4 0.41 -4.82 -11.50
C LEU A 4 0.09 -6.30 -11.72
N PRO A 5 0.29 -7.16 -10.70
CA PRO A 5 0.01 -8.58 -10.81
C PRO A 5 -1.48 -8.83 -11.10
N CYS A 6 -1.76 -9.81 -11.97
CA CYS A 6 -3.09 -10.03 -12.54
C CYS A 6 -4.13 -10.59 -11.54
N TRP A 7 -3.67 -11.06 -10.38
CA TRP A 7 -4.54 -11.54 -9.30
C TRP A 7 -5.03 -10.41 -8.37
N LEU A 8 -4.31 -9.29 -8.26
CA LEU A 8 -4.82 -8.11 -7.56
C LEU A 8 -6.05 -7.58 -8.28
N LYS A 9 -7.11 -7.28 -7.53
CA LYS A 9 -8.39 -6.84 -8.08
C LYS A 9 -9.08 -5.80 -7.19
N GLY A 10 -10.02 -5.06 -7.79
CA GLY A 10 -10.93 -4.15 -7.06
C GLY A 10 -10.19 -3.14 -6.19
N LYS A 11 -10.53 -3.12 -4.90
CA LYS A 11 -9.97 -2.22 -3.88
C LYS A 11 -8.44 -2.28 -3.83
N ALA A 12 -7.84 -3.47 -3.92
CA ALA A 12 -6.39 -3.61 -3.84
C ALA A 12 -5.67 -2.93 -5.02
N ILE A 13 -6.22 -2.98 -6.24
CA ILE A 13 -5.67 -2.22 -7.39
C ILE A 13 -5.76 -0.71 -7.13
N ALA A 14 -6.87 -0.23 -6.57
CA ALA A 14 -7.06 1.19 -6.31
C ALA A 14 -6.02 1.71 -5.31
N VAL A 15 -5.82 1.00 -4.20
CA VAL A 15 -4.78 1.33 -3.22
C VAL A 15 -3.38 1.22 -3.83
N ALA A 16 -3.07 0.15 -4.57
CA ALA A 16 -1.77 -0.02 -5.22
C ALA A 16 -1.43 1.14 -6.18
N LYS A 17 -2.42 1.67 -6.92
CA LYS A 17 -2.22 2.85 -7.77
C LYS A 17 -1.90 4.11 -6.97
N VAL A 18 -2.53 4.30 -5.81
CA VAL A 18 -2.26 5.42 -4.92
C VAL A 18 -0.84 5.31 -4.34
N LEU A 19 -0.42 4.12 -3.91
CA LEU A 19 0.94 3.87 -3.44
C LEU A 19 1.99 4.15 -4.54
N ILE A 20 1.74 3.68 -5.77
CA ILE A 20 2.64 3.96 -6.90
C ILE A 20 2.72 5.46 -7.19
N ALA A 21 1.59 6.18 -7.11
CA ALA A 21 1.57 7.63 -7.27
C ALA A 21 2.33 8.36 -6.15
N ASP A 22 2.38 7.78 -4.95
CA ASP A 22 3.17 8.26 -3.81
C ASP A 22 4.67 7.93 -3.92
N GLY A 23 5.08 7.12 -4.91
CA GLY A 23 6.46 6.77 -5.19
C GLY A 23 6.86 5.34 -4.78
N PHE A 24 5.91 4.49 -4.40
CA PHE A 24 6.20 3.06 -4.21
C PHE A 24 6.43 2.36 -5.55
N CYS A 25 7.31 1.36 -5.52
CA CYS A 25 7.53 0.46 -6.63
C CYS A 25 6.95 -0.92 -6.31
N TYR A 26 6.30 -1.56 -7.28
CA TYR A 26 5.95 -2.97 -7.16
C TYR A 26 7.23 -3.80 -7.28
N CYS A 27 7.51 -4.61 -6.27
CA CYS A 27 8.76 -5.37 -6.11
C CYS A 27 8.58 -6.88 -6.35
N GLY A 28 7.37 -7.34 -6.67
CA GLY A 28 7.09 -8.74 -6.94
C GLY A 28 6.27 -9.41 -5.85
N GLU A 29 6.55 -10.69 -5.59
CA GLU A 29 5.86 -11.49 -4.58
C GLU A 29 6.60 -11.45 -3.23
N ALA A 30 5.85 -11.46 -2.14
CA ALA A 30 6.36 -11.38 -0.77
C ALA A 30 6.90 -12.72 -0.23
N GLU A 31 7.15 -13.73 -1.08
CA GLU A 31 7.54 -15.10 -0.66
C GLU A 31 8.85 -15.16 0.15
N GLU A 32 9.70 -14.12 0.09
CA GLU A 32 10.94 -14.00 0.88
C GLU A 32 10.88 -12.89 1.95
N PHE A 33 9.69 -12.33 2.22
CA PHE A 33 9.55 -11.25 3.19
C PHE A 33 9.91 -11.73 4.60
N CYS A 34 10.98 -11.15 5.16
CA CYS A 34 11.56 -11.61 6.42
C CYS A 34 10.58 -11.40 7.60
N VAL A 35 10.17 -12.52 8.19
CA VAL A 35 9.15 -12.71 9.25
C VAL A 35 9.50 -12.08 10.62
N ASN A 36 10.54 -11.24 10.70
CA ASN A 36 11.05 -10.69 11.96
C ASN A 36 10.78 -9.18 12.14
N GLN A 37 9.95 -8.56 11.30
CA GLN A 37 9.61 -7.15 11.39
C GLN A 37 8.31 -6.92 12.14
N HIS A 38 8.18 -5.76 12.78
CA HIS A 38 6.90 -5.30 13.29
C HIS A 38 6.03 -4.91 12.09
N LEU A 39 4.92 -5.62 11.91
CA LEU A 39 3.95 -5.37 10.85
C LEU A 39 2.70 -4.76 11.46
N GLU A 40 2.28 -3.63 10.92
CA GLU A 40 1.01 -2.99 11.23
C GLU A 40 0.03 -3.22 10.08
N SER A 41 -1.26 -3.40 10.39
CA SER A 41 -2.26 -3.71 9.37
C SER A 41 -3.27 -2.59 9.18
N VAL A 42 -3.59 -2.27 7.94
CA VAL A 42 -4.68 -1.37 7.54
C VAL A 42 -5.53 -2.09 6.50
N GLY A 43 -6.74 -2.52 6.87
CA GLY A 43 -7.56 -3.37 6.01
C GLY A 43 -6.83 -4.68 5.67
N ASP A 44 -6.73 -4.99 4.39
CA ASP A 44 -6.01 -6.17 3.87
C ASP A 44 -4.53 -5.90 3.57
N TRP A 45 -4.01 -4.73 3.98
CA TRP A 45 -2.61 -4.34 3.78
C TRP A 45 -1.80 -4.52 5.05
N LEU A 46 -0.61 -5.11 4.91
CA LEU A 46 0.43 -5.16 5.93
C LEU A 46 1.49 -4.11 5.59
N ILE A 47 1.90 -3.34 6.58
CA ILE A 47 2.90 -2.28 6.43
C ILE A 47 4.03 -2.62 7.39
N GLY A 48 5.23 -2.69 6.86
CA GLY A 48 6.45 -2.94 7.61
C GLY A 48 7.54 -1.95 7.21
N ASN A 49 8.59 -1.91 8.01
CA ASN A 49 9.80 -1.19 7.65
C ASN A 49 11.05 -2.02 7.88
N TRP A 50 12.01 -1.79 7.00
CA TRP A 50 13.36 -2.32 7.11
C TRP A 50 14.37 -1.21 6.90
N HIS A 51 15.00 -0.75 7.98
CA HIS A 51 15.85 0.44 7.96
C HIS A 51 15.11 1.67 7.41
N TYR A 52 15.46 2.11 6.20
CA TYR A 52 14.89 3.25 5.50
C TYR A 52 13.95 2.83 4.37
N VAL A 53 13.55 1.56 4.32
CA VAL A 53 12.56 1.07 3.35
C VAL A 53 11.24 0.87 4.06
N ILE A 54 10.15 1.34 3.47
CA ILE A 54 8.79 1.02 3.88
C ILE A 54 8.21 0.06 2.85
N ASP A 55 7.66 -1.04 3.35
CA ASP A 55 7.05 -2.11 2.58
C ASP A 55 5.55 -2.16 2.86
N ALA A 56 4.75 -2.23 1.81
CA ALA A 56 3.32 -2.41 1.84
C ALA A 56 2.97 -3.69 1.08
N ILE A 57 2.30 -4.63 1.76
CA ILE A 57 2.02 -5.97 1.25
C ILE A 57 0.52 -6.21 1.26
N THR A 58 -0.02 -6.75 0.17
CA THR A 58 -1.39 -7.27 0.14
C THR A 58 -1.49 -8.44 -0.81
N ASP A 59 -2.20 -9.50 -0.42
CA ASP A 59 -2.42 -10.69 -1.27
C ASP A 59 -1.13 -11.22 -1.95
N GLY A 60 -0.04 -11.25 -1.18
CA GLY A 60 1.29 -11.66 -1.64
C GLY A 60 2.04 -10.64 -2.52
N ALA A 61 1.41 -9.55 -2.96
CA ALA A 61 2.08 -8.49 -3.72
C ALA A 61 2.85 -7.54 -2.79
N LEU A 62 4.12 -7.29 -3.09
CA LEU A 62 5.00 -6.39 -2.32
C LEU A 62 5.21 -5.06 -3.05
N PHE A 63 5.02 -3.96 -2.32
CA PHE A 63 5.31 -2.61 -2.77
C PHE A 63 6.29 -1.96 -1.81
N SER A 64 7.40 -1.42 -2.31
CA SER A 64 8.45 -0.85 -1.48
C SER A 64 8.77 0.58 -1.88
N LYS A 65 9.17 1.40 -0.90
CA LYS A 65 9.71 2.74 -1.12
C LYS A 65 10.93 2.96 -0.25
N ASP A 66 12.04 3.35 -0.87
CA ASP A 66 13.31 3.62 -0.21
C ASP A 66 13.43 5.11 0.16
N TYR A 67 13.81 5.37 1.41
CA TYR A 67 14.04 6.68 2.00
C TYR A 67 15.53 6.93 2.36
N ASN A 68 16.46 6.07 1.93
CA ASN A 68 17.90 6.17 2.21
C ASN A 68 18.52 7.54 1.85
N ASP A 69 17.95 8.26 0.87
CA ASP A 69 18.45 9.56 0.42
C ASP A 69 17.95 10.75 1.28
N SER A 70 17.13 10.50 2.31
CA SER A 70 16.52 11.54 3.14
C SER A 70 17.16 11.59 4.53
N GLU A 71 18.10 12.52 4.72
CA GLU A 71 18.87 12.70 5.97
C GLU A 71 18.00 12.98 7.20
N ASP A 72 16.77 13.47 7.02
CA ASP A 72 15.82 13.84 8.09
C ASP A 72 14.53 12.99 8.06
N CYS A 73 14.53 11.81 7.44
CA CYS A 73 13.33 10.98 7.37
C CYS A 73 12.97 10.37 8.73
N ASP A 74 11.80 10.75 9.25
CA ASP A 74 11.17 10.10 10.39
C ASP A 74 10.31 8.94 9.88
N ILE A 75 10.88 7.73 9.88
CA ILE A 75 10.25 6.53 9.32
C ILE A 75 8.92 6.22 10.02
N ASP A 76 8.82 6.43 11.33
CA ASP A 76 7.58 6.18 12.07
C ASP A 76 6.46 7.12 11.60
N LYS A 77 6.77 8.40 11.36
CA LYS A 77 5.80 9.34 10.76
C LYS A 77 5.42 8.98 9.33
N GLU A 78 6.35 8.48 8.54
CA GLU A 78 6.05 8.03 7.18
C GLU A 78 5.18 6.77 7.20
N ILE A 79 5.39 5.84 8.12
CA ILE A 79 4.49 4.69 8.32
C ILE A 79 3.07 5.18 8.65
N GLU A 80 2.91 6.09 9.62
CA GLU A 80 1.60 6.67 9.96
C GLU A 80 0.94 7.36 8.74
N ARG A 81 1.72 8.09 7.94
CA ARG A 81 1.23 8.75 6.72
C ARG A 81 0.76 7.73 5.68
N ILE A 82 1.51 6.64 5.48
CA ILE A 82 1.15 5.58 4.53
C ILE A 82 -0.08 4.82 4.99
N GLN A 83 -0.22 4.57 6.30
CA GLN A 83 -1.43 4.00 6.86
C GLN A 83 -2.66 4.86 6.57
N GLN A 84 -2.57 6.18 6.79
CA GLN A 84 -3.64 7.12 6.48
C GLN A 84 -3.94 7.17 4.97
N LEU A 85 -2.92 7.09 4.12
CA LEU A 85 -3.05 7.07 2.68
C LEU A 85 -3.84 5.82 2.20
N ILE A 86 -3.48 4.65 2.73
CA ILE A 86 -4.17 3.39 2.44
C ILE A 86 -5.62 3.46 2.94
N ALA A 87 -5.84 3.82 4.20
CA ALA A 87 -7.17 3.92 4.79
C ALA A 87 -8.09 4.87 4.00
N LYS A 88 -7.54 6.00 3.55
CA LYS A 88 -8.28 6.94 2.70
C LYS A 88 -8.61 6.34 1.34
N ALA A 89 -7.66 5.68 0.67
CA ALA A 89 -7.90 5.06 -0.62
C ALA A 89 -8.95 3.94 -0.55
N GLU A 90 -8.97 3.16 0.54
CA GLU A 90 -10.02 2.16 0.78
C GLU A 90 -11.41 2.81 0.96
N LEU A 91 -11.48 3.90 1.74
CA LEU A 91 -12.72 4.64 1.97
C LEU A 91 -13.25 5.30 0.69
N ASP A 92 -12.37 5.88 -0.11
CA ASP A 92 -12.72 6.50 -1.40
C ASP A 92 -13.27 5.43 -2.37
N TRP A 93 -12.66 4.25 -2.43
CA TRP A 93 -13.17 3.12 -3.21
C TRP A 93 -14.57 2.70 -2.77
N ASP A 94 -14.76 2.49 -1.46
CA ASP A 94 -16.06 2.06 -0.93
C ASP A 94 -17.15 3.11 -1.19
N SER A 95 -16.82 4.40 -1.09
CA SER A 95 -17.73 5.49 -1.40
C SER A 95 -18.14 5.50 -2.88
N CYS A 96 -17.20 5.33 -3.81
CA CYS A 96 -17.50 5.26 -5.25
C CYS A 96 -18.39 4.06 -5.61
N ILE A 97 -18.21 2.90 -4.98
CA ILE A 97 -19.06 1.72 -5.21
C ILE A 97 -20.49 1.99 -4.70
N ASN A 98 -20.62 2.60 -3.53
CA ASN A 98 -21.92 2.90 -2.92
C ASN A 98 -22.70 3.96 -3.71
N GLU A 99 -22.04 5.00 -4.21
CA GLU A 99 -22.65 5.99 -5.11
C GLU A 99 -23.09 5.37 -6.43
N GLY A 100 -22.28 4.46 -6.99
CA GLY A 100 -22.62 3.71 -8.20
C GLY A 100 -23.88 2.86 -8.03
N GLN A 101 -24.07 2.23 -6.86
CA GLN A 101 -25.29 1.46 -6.55
C GLN A 101 -26.52 2.34 -6.37
N LEU A 102 -26.38 3.53 -5.78
CA LEU A 102 -27.49 4.48 -5.62
C LEU A 102 -27.93 5.10 -6.95
N SER A 103 -27.04 5.21 -7.93
CA SER A 103 -27.35 5.77 -9.26
C SER A 103 -28.15 4.85 -10.20
N LEU A 104 -28.37 3.58 -9.79
CA LEU A 104 -29.09 2.56 -10.55
C LEU A 104 -30.55 2.35 -10.08
N PHE A 105 -31.05 3.19 -9.19
CA PHE A 105 -32.43 3.19 -8.68
C PHE A 105 -33.21 4.45 -9.06
#